data_AF-A0A918ESK5-F1
#
_entry.id   AF-A0A918ESK5-F1
#
_cell.length_a   1.000
_cell.length_b   1.000
_cell.length_c   1.000
_cell.angle_alpha   90.00
_cell.angle_beta   90.00
_cell.angle_gamma   90.00
#
_symmetry.space_group_name_H-M   'P 1'
#
loop_
_entity.id
_entity.type
_entity.pdbx_description
1 polymer ?
#
loop_
_entity_poly.entity_id
_entity_poly.type
_entity_poly.pdbx_seq_one_letter_code
_entity_poly.pdbx_strand_id
1 'polypeptide(L)'
;MAWTGGTPDGDMPHLLAYPLGDGENGPETSSAAVGRLLRDTGLATGSTDARPTGTAGRPEPPVTLLVEAGRAVVTMPCFSARCPAPPEWLAAVAERGYAHLLVVTRPWPEAAPGRSVEPEALAAFAGAPETLAGAAHVILPARGPRD
;
A
#
# COMPACT_ATOMS: atom_id res chain seq x y z
N MET A 1 -1.18 -6.27 -1.41
CA MET A 1 -1.92 -7.06 -0.40
C MET A 1 -2.70 -6.09 0.51
N ALA A 2 -3.85 -6.52 1.03
CA ALA A 2 -4.71 -5.72 1.93
C ALA A 2 -4.94 -6.49 3.23
N TRP A 3 -4.78 -5.83 4.38
CA TRP A 3 -5.02 -6.42 5.70
C TRP A 3 -5.43 -5.36 6.71
N THR A 4 -6.20 -5.77 7.72
CA THR A 4 -6.49 -4.96 8.89
C THR A 4 -5.40 -5.16 9.93
N GLY A 5 -4.76 -4.08 10.34
CA GLY A 5 -3.86 -4.07 11.49
C GLY A 5 -4.67 -3.76 12.74
N GLY A 6 -4.62 -4.62 13.75
CA GLY A 6 -5.15 -4.32 15.07
C GLY A 6 -4.29 -3.23 15.71
N THR A 7 -4.81 -2.00 15.76
CA THR A 7 -4.18 -0.90 16.49
C THR A 7 -4.97 -0.62 17.77
N PRO A 8 -4.36 -0.04 18.82
CA PRO A 8 -5.12 0.39 20.01
C PRO A 8 -6.24 1.40 19.68
N ASP A 9 -6.20 2.00 18.48
CA ASP A 9 -7.19 2.93 17.93
C ASP A 9 -8.25 2.22 17.05
N GLY A 10 -8.32 0.89 17.09
CA GLY A 10 -9.24 0.03 16.32
C GLY A 10 -8.62 -0.57 15.06
N ASP A 11 -9.44 -1.25 14.25
CA ASP A 11 -9.02 -1.84 12.98
C ASP A 11 -8.56 -0.75 12.00
N MET A 12 -7.27 -0.78 11.66
CA MET A 12 -6.68 0.13 10.68
C MET A 12 -6.54 -0.59 9.34
N PRO A 13 -7.18 -0.08 8.26
CA PRO A 13 -7.05 -0.69 6.94
C PRO A 13 -5.70 -0.35 6.32
N HIS A 14 -4.82 -1.34 6.23
CA HIS A 14 -3.49 -1.21 5.63
C HIS A 14 -3.44 -1.87 4.24
N LEU A 15 -2.70 -1.23 3.33
CA LEU A 15 -2.38 -1.74 2.01
C LEU A 15 -0.87 -1.79 1.84
N LEU A 16 -0.35 -2.87 1.28
CA LEU A 16 1.06 -3.05 0.96
C LEU A 16 1.17 -3.23 -0.54
N ALA A 17 1.83 -2.27 -1.18
CA ALA A 17 2.34 -2.42 -2.53
C ALA A 17 3.83 -2.76 -2.44
N TYR A 18 4.18 -3.94 -2.96
CA TYR A 18 5.56 -4.41 -3.03
C TYR A 18 5.84 -4.89 -4.46
N PRO A 19 7.07 -4.72 -4.95
CA PRO A 19 7.48 -5.35 -6.21
C PRO A 19 7.49 -6.87 -6.03
N LEU A 20 6.81 -7.58 -6.94
CA LEU A 20 6.86 -9.04 -7.01
C LEU A 20 8.24 -9.55 -7.49
N GLY A 21 9.08 -8.69 -8.07
CA GLY A 21 10.38 -9.06 -8.62
C GLY A 21 10.31 -9.74 -9.99
N ASP A 22 9.10 -9.95 -10.52
CA ASP A 22 8.80 -10.61 -11.80
C ASP A 22 8.96 -9.68 -13.03
N GLY A 23 9.59 -8.51 -12.86
CA GLY A 23 9.91 -7.64 -13.98
C GLY A 23 10.93 -8.32 -14.91
N GLU A 24 10.83 -8.08 -16.21
CA GLU A 24 11.70 -8.63 -17.28
C GLU A 24 13.22 -8.45 -17.01
N ASN A 25 13.59 -7.57 -16.06
CA ASN A 25 14.96 -7.23 -15.67
C ASN A 25 15.29 -7.58 -14.19
N GLY A 26 14.51 -8.46 -13.55
CA GLY A 26 14.77 -8.99 -12.21
C GLY A 26 14.33 -8.10 -11.02
N PRO A 27 14.60 -8.55 -9.78
CA PRO A 27 14.13 -7.90 -8.56
C PRO A 27 14.76 -6.52 -8.32
N GLU A 28 16.03 -6.32 -8.67
CA GLU A 28 16.73 -5.04 -8.45
C GLU A 28 16.17 -3.90 -9.31
N THR A 29 15.83 -4.19 -10.57
CA THR A 29 15.21 -3.21 -11.47
C THR A 29 13.81 -2.83 -11.01
N SER A 30 13.07 -3.80 -10.47
CA SER A 30 11.72 -3.57 -9.92
C SER A 30 11.77 -2.66 -8.68
N SER A 31 12.73 -2.88 -7.78
CA SER A 31 12.94 -2.02 -6.61
C SER A 31 13.37 -0.60 -6.99
N ALA A 32 14.27 -0.44 -7.96
CA ALA A 32 14.70 0.86 -8.45
C ALA A 32 13.55 1.63 -9.16
N ALA A 33 12.73 0.92 -9.93
CA ALA A 33 11.55 1.48 -10.59
C ALA A 33 10.52 1.98 -9.57
N VAL A 34 10.23 1.22 -8.52
CA VAL A 34 9.35 1.65 -7.42
C VAL A 34 9.95 2.87 -6.71
N GLY A 35 11.26 2.87 -6.39
CA GLY A 35 11.91 4.03 -5.77
C GLY A 35 11.87 5.29 -6.64
N ARG A 36 11.94 5.15 -7.97
CA ARG A 36 11.77 6.26 -8.92
C ARG A 36 10.32 6.73 -8.99
N LEU A 37 9.37 5.80 -9.03
CA LEU A 37 7.92 6.09 -9.01
C LEU A 37 7.54 6.89 -7.77
N LEU A 38 8.07 6.51 -6.60
CA LEU A 38 7.81 7.22 -5.35
C LEU A 38 8.34 8.66 -5.38
N ARG A 39 9.56 8.86 -5.90
CA ARG A 39 10.09 10.21 -6.13
C ARG A 39 9.26 11.03 -7.11
N ASP A 40 8.85 10.42 -8.23
CA ASP A 40 8.08 11.08 -9.29
C ASP A 40 6.68 11.50 -8.81
N THR A 41 6.06 10.65 -7.99
CA THR A 41 4.78 10.95 -7.33
C THR A 41 4.90 11.95 -6.18
N GLY A 42 6.13 12.36 -5.82
CA GLY A 42 6.41 13.26 -4.69
C GLY A 42 6.18 12.61 -3.32
N LEU A 43 6.14 11.28 -3.27
CA LEU A 43 6.02 10.53 -2.03
C LEU A 43 7.40 10.45 -1.36
N ALA A 44 7.52 11.04 -0.17
CA ALA A 44 8.74 10.96 0.61
C ALA A 44 8.98 9.52 1.06
N THR A 45 10.10 8.94 0.63
CA THR A 45 10.59 7.64 1.09
C THR A 45 11.56 7.83 2.24
N GLY A 46 11.47 6.98 3.27
CA GLY A 46 12.59 6.76 4.18
C GLY A 46 12.82 7.85 5.21
N SER A 47 11.80 8.19 5.99
CA SER A 47 12.08 8.74 7.31
C SER A 47 11.15 8.09 8.31
N THR A 48 11.70 7.58 9.40
CA THR A 48 10.92 7.12 10.57
C THR A 48 10.00 8.23 11.10
N ASP A 49 10.31 9.49 10.77
CA ASP A 49 9.53 10.71 11.02
C ASP A 49 8.71 11.21 9.82
N ALA A 50 8.67 10.49 8.69
CA ALA A 50 7.89 10.91 7.54
C ALA A 50 6.40 10.78 7.87
N ARG A 51 5.77 11.90 8.20
CA ARG A 51 4.32 11.97 8.39
C ARG A 51 3.64 11.39 7.14
N PRO A 52 2.64 10.51 7.30
CA PRO A 52 1.91 9.96 6.17
C PRO A 52 1.44 11.08 5.23
N THR A 53 1.77 10.97 3.95
CA THR A 53 1.35 11.98 2.96
C THR A 53 -0.14 11.78 2.70
N GLY A 54 -0.96 12.74 3.12
CA GLY A 54 -2.39 12.73 2.82
C GLY A 54 -2.64 13.23 1.40
N THR A 55 -3.43 12.49 0.62
CA THR A 55 -3.87 12.97 -0.72
C THR A 55 -5.26 13.62 -0.69
N ALA A 56 -5.93 13.61 0.46
CA ALA A 56 -7.23 14.24 0.67
C ALA A 56 -7.13 15.76 0.45
N GLY A 57 -7.84 16.27 -0.57
CA GLY A 57 -7.89 17.70 -0.92
C GLY A 57 -7.15 18.08 -2.21
N ARG A 58 -6.39 17.16 -2.82
CA ARG A 58 -5.81 17.40 -4.15
C ARG A 58 -6.83 17.05 -5.24
N PRO A 59 -7.12 17.94 -6.22
CA PRO A 59 -8.10 17.67 -7.27
C PRO A 59 -7.68 16.48 -8.14
N GLU A 60 -6.38 16.37 -8.42
CA GLU A 60 -5.76 15.24 -9.14
C GLU A 60 -4.64 14.66 -8.28
N PRO A 61 -4.96 13.75 -7.35
CA PRO A 61 -3.93 13.11 -6.54
C PRO A 61 -3.14 12.12 -7.42
N PRO A 62 -1.79 12.08 -7.32
CA PRO A 62 -0.96 11.17 -8.10
C PRO A 62 -1.22 9.71 -7.73
N VAL A 63 -1.80 9.45 -6.56
CA VAL A 63 -2.20 8.12 -6.10
C VAL A 63 -3.66 8.14 -5.67
N THR A 64 -4.45 7.19 -6.18
CA THR A 64 -5.85 7.00 -5.82
C THR A 64 -6.10 5.59 -5.31
N LEU A 65 -7.05 5.48 -4.38
CA LEU A 65 -7.60 4.22 -3.90
C LEU A 65 -9.09 4.16 -4.23
N LEU A 66 -9.47 3.11 -4.95
CA LEU A 66 -10.84 2.79 -5.30
C LEU A 66 -11.18 1.41 -4.71
N VAL A 67 -12.31 1.31 -4.02
CA VAL A 67 -12.80 0.04 -3.47
C VAL A 67 -14.02 -0.40 -4.28
N GLU A 68 -13.87 -1.47 -5.04
CA GLU A 68 -14.88 -1.96 -5.99
C GLU A 68 -15.07 -3.47 -5.83
N ALA A 69 -16.32 -3.91 -5.66
CA ALA A 69 -16.68 -5.34 -5.60
C ALA A 69 -15.79 -6.18 -4.66
N GLY A 70 -15.46 -5.63 -3.48
CA GLY A 70 -14.59 -6.29 -2.48
C GLY A 70 -13.11 -6.32 -2.84
N ARG A 71 -12.65 -5.46 -3.74
CA ARG A 71 -11.25 -5.33 -4.14
C ARG A 71 -10.76 -3.91 -3.91
N ALA A 72 -9.53 -3.80 -3.40
CA ALA A 72 -8.82 -2.53 -3.35
C ALA A 72 -8.04 -2.35 -4.66
N VAL A 73 -8.31 -1.26 -5.36
CA VAL A 73 -7.65 -0.86 -6.60
C VAL A 73 -6.83 0.40 -6.31
N VAL A 74 -5.52 0.26 -6.34
CA VAL A 74 -4.58 1.37 -6.20
C VAL A 74 -4.11 1.78 -7.59
N THR A 75 -4.26 3.06 -7.92
CA THR A 75 -3.80 3.62 -9.20
C THR A 75 -2.76 4.70 -8.94
N MET A 76 -1.66 4.63 -9.68
CA MET A 76 -0.49 5.52 -9.65
C MET A 76 -0.09 5.85 -11.11
N PRO A 77 0.75 6.87 -11.37
CA PRO A 77 1.23 7.11 -12.72
C PRO A 77 2.02 5.89 -13.19
N CYS A 78 1.66 5.35 -14.35
CA CYS A 78 2.28 4.15 -14.94
C CYS A 78 2.14 2.84 -14.13
N PHE A 79 1.30 2.80 -13.08
CA PHE A 79 1.11 1.59 -12.28
C PHE A 79 -0.32 1.48 -11.74
N SER A 80 -0.96 0.32 -11.92
CA SER A 80 -2.26 0.01 -11.32
C SER A 80 -2.21 -1.38 -10.70
N ALA A 81 -2.53 -1.49 -9.41
CA ALA A 81 -2.60 -2.75 -8.69
C ALA A 81 -4.02 -3.01 -8.18
N ARG A 82 -4.45 -4.26 -8.28
CA ARG A 82 -5.75 -4.73 -7.79
C ARG A 82 -5.49 -5.87 -6.84
N CYS A 83 -6.01 -5.81 -5.62
CA CYS A 83 -5.93 -6.92 -4.68
C CYS A 83 -7.29 -7.22 -4.05
N PRO A 84 -7.61 -8.50 -3.79
CA PRO A 84 -8.75 -8.85 -2.97
C PRO A 84 -8.57 -8.22 -1.58
N ALA A 85 -9.63 -7.59 -1.07
CA ALA A 85 -9.64 -7.01 0.25
C ALA A 85 -10.50 -7.89 1.17
N PRO A 86 -10.00 -8.27 2.37
CA PRO A 86 -10.80 -9.02 3.31
C PRO A 86 -12.01 -8.18 3.80
N PRO A 87 -13.12 -8.82 4.21
CA PRO A 87 -14.33 -8.12 4.62
C PRO A 87 -14.09 -7.17 5.81
N GLU A 88 -13.21 -7.54 6.73
CA GLU A 88 -12.80 -6.70 7.86
C GLU A 88 -12.12 -5.41 7.40
N TRP A 89 -11.31 -5.48 6.34
CA TRP A 89 -10.66 -4.31 5.75
C TRP A 89 -11.67 -3.40 5.06
N LEU A 90 -12.63 -3.98 4.35
CA LEU A 90 -13.70 -3.21 3.71
C LEU A 90 -14.55 -2.48 4.75
N ALA A 91 -14.88 -3.14 5.86
CA ALA A 91 -15.58 -2.53 6.97
C ALA A 91 -14.77 -1.38 7.58
N ALA A 92 -13.49 -1.60 7.88
CA ALA A 92 -12.62 -0.57 8.43
C ALA A 92 -12.46 0.65 7.50
N VAL A 93 -12.39 0.43 6.18
CA VAL A 93 -12.37 1.50 5.19
C VAL A 93 -13.71 2.22 5.09
N ALA A 94 -14.84 1.50 5.17
CA ALA A 94 -16.17 2.11 5.14
C ALA A 94 -16.40 3.00 6.38
N GLU A 95 -15.95 2.57 7.55
CA GLU A 95 -16.06 3.32 8.80
C GLU A 95 -15.13 4.55 8.83
N ARG A 96 -13.87 4.39 8.38
CA ARG A 96 -12.86 5.47 8.46
C ARG A 96 -12.87 6.42 7.26
N GLY A 97 -13.27 5.95 6.07
CA GLY A 97 -13.22 6.69 4.81
C GLY A 97 -11.82 6.81 4.18
N TYR A 98 -10.80 6.18 4.74
CA TYR A 98 -9.43 6.19 4.24
C TYR A 98 -8.71 4.87 4.53
N ALA A 99 -7.63 4.61 3.79
CA ALA A 99 -6.70 3.51 4.05
C ALA A 99 -5.25 3.97 4.04
N HIS A 100 -4.43 3.26 4.81
CA HIS A 100 -2.99 3.51 4.89
C HIS A 100 -2.25 2.65 3.87
N LEU A 101 -1.79 3.25 2.78
CA LEU A 101 -0.93 2.59 1.79
C LEU A 101 0.54 2.70 2.21
N LEU A 102 1.19 1.54 2.34
CA LEU A 102 2.64 1.39 2.39
C LEU A 102 3.12 0.92 1.01
N VAL A 103 4.05 1.66 0.43
CA VAL A 103 4.75 1.25 -0.78
C VAL A 103 6.19 0.95 -0.38
N VAL A 104 6.59 -0.30 -0.51
CA VAL A 104 7.93 -0.76 -0.13
C VAL A 104 8.77 -1.01 -1.37
N THR A 105 10.04 -0.64 -1.29
CA THR A 105 11.02 -0.98 -2.33
C THR A 105 11.57 -2.40 -2.14
N ARG A 106 11.47 -2.95 -0.93
CA ARG A 106 11.88 -4.32 -0.59
C ARG A 106 10.86 -5.33 -1.12
N PRO A 107 11.26 -6.32 -1.93
CA PRO A 107 10.38 -7.42 -2.30
C PRO A 107 10.04 -8.25 -1.06
N TRP A 108 8.83 -8.82 -1.04
CA TRP A 108 8.43 -9.71 0.05
C TRP A 108 9.31 -10.98 0.04
N PRO A 109 9.99 -11.34 1.14
CA PRO A 109 10.98 -12.42 1.14
C PRO A 109 10.37 -13.79 0.88
N GLU A 110 9.09 -13.98 1.24
CA GLU A 110 8.34 -15.22 0.97
C GLU A 110 7.41 -15.05 -0.24
N ALA A 111 7.76 -14.19 -1.22
CA ALA A 111 6.92 -13.91 -2.40
C ALA A 111 6.92 -15.07 -3.38
N ALA A 112 6.45 -16.23 -2.94
CA ALA A 112 6.10 -17.32 -3.82
C ALA A 112 4.66 -17.06 -4.32
N PRO A 113 4.43 -16.96 -5.65
CA PRO A 113 3.09 -16.88 -6.19
C PRO A 113 2.25 -18.06 -5.67
N GLY A 114 1.14 -17.78 -5.01
CA GLY A 114 0.21 -18.79 -4.48
C GLY A 114 0.36 -19.14 -2.99
N ARG A 115 1.26 -18.51 -2.22
CA ARG A 115 1.23 -18.61 -0.75
C ARG A 115 0.32 -17.56 -0.13
N SER A 116 -0.60 -18.01 0.73
CA SER A 116 -1.27 -17.13 1.68
C SER A 116 -0.24 -16.56 2.65
N VAL A 117 -0.23 -15.23 2.77
CA VAL A 117 0.57 -14.52 3.77
C VAL A 117 -0.36 -14.23 4.94
N GLU A 118 0.04 -14.66 6.14
CA GLU A 118 -0.73 -14.39 7.35
C GLU A 118 -0.72 -12.88 7.65
N PRO A 119 -1.85 -12.31 8.12
CA PRO A 119 -1.96 -10.88 8.37
C PRO A 119 -0.97 -10.38 9.44
N GLU A 120 -0.64 -11.20 10.44
CA GLU A 120 0.37 -10.87 11.45
C GLU A 120 1.79 -10.77 10.87
N ALA A 121 2.18 -11.70 9.99
CA ALA A 121 3.48 -11.66 9.32
C ALA A 121 3.58 -10.41 8.44
N LEU A 122 2.48 -10.06 7.76
CA LEU A 122 2.39 -8.87 6.93
C LEU A 122 2.53 -7.58 7.74
N ALA A 123 1.86 -7.50 8.89
CA ALA A 123 1.99 -6.39 9.82
C ALA A 123 3.42 -6.28 10.38
N ALA A 124 4.05 -7.40 10.74
CA ALA A 124 5.42 -7.43 11.24
C ALA A 124 6.43 -6.95 10.19
N PHE A 125 6.30 -7.39 8.94
CA PHE A 125 7.17 -6.94 7.85
C PHE A 125 6.95 -5.47 7.49
N ALA A 126 5.68 -5.03 7.41
CA ALA A 126 5.33 -3.64 7.12
C ALA A 126 5.78 -2.69 8.24
N GLY A 127 5.78 -3.16 9.49
CA GLY A 127 6.27 -2.44 10.66
C GLY A 127 7.77 -2.59 10.95
N ALA A 128 8.49 -3.41 10.18
CA ALA A 128 9.92 -3.62 10.41
C ALA A 128 10.70 -2.35 10.08
N PRO A 129 11.65 -1.91 10.95
CA PRO A 129 12.38 -0.66 10.76
C PRO A 129 13.17 -0.63 9.44
N GLU A 130 13.68 -1.77 9.00
CA GLU A 130 14.36 -1.91 7.70
C GLU A 130 13.42 -1.67 6.52
N THR A 131 12.17 -2.13 6.63
CA THR A 131 11.13 -1.94 5.61
C THR A 131 10.70 -0.47 5.59
N LEU A 132 10.44 0.09 6.77
CA LEU A 132 10.03 1.48 6.96
C LEU A 132 11.10 2.47 6.45
N ALA A 133 12.39 2.14 6.61
CA ALA A 133 13.50 2.96 6.11
C ALA A 133 13.50 3.14 4.58
N GLY A 134 12.90 2.20 3.83
CA GLY A 134 12.78 2.25 2.37
C GLY A 134 11.34 2.36 1.87
N ALA A 135 10.37 2.56 2.78
CA ALA A 135 8.95 2.63 2.46
C ALA A 135 8.49 4.08 2.31
N ALA A 136 7.44 4.25 1.50
CA ALA A 136 6.62 5.45 1.48
C ALA A 136 5.28 5.17 2.17
N HIS A 137 4.85 6.13 3.00
CA HIS A 137 3.59 6.08 3.75
C HIS A 137 2.61 7.11 3.17
N VAL A 138 1.43 6.63 2.76
CA VAL A 138 0.42 7.47 2.12
C VAL A 138 -0.94 7.18 2.73
N ILE A 139 -1.66 8.23 3.12
CA ILE A 139 -3.07 8.10 3.48
C ILE A 139 -3.89 8.40 2.24
N LEU A 140 -4.62 7.38 1.78
CA LEU A 140 -5.48 7.48 0.62
C LEU A 140 -6.93 7.51 1.08
N PRO A 141 -7.70 8.56 0.74
CA PRO A 141 -9.14 8.52 0.93
C PRO A 141 -9.70 7.42 0.04
N ALA A 142 -10.50 6.52 0.62
CA ALA A 142 -11.15 5.49 -0.15
C ALA A 142 -12.30 6.11 -0.94
N ARG A 143 -12.18 6.07 -2.26
CA ARG A 143 -13.32 6.35 -3.13
C ARG A 143 -14.12 5.04 -3.21
N GLY A 144 -15.38 5.07 -2.81
CA GLY A 144 -16.32 4.01 -3.17
C GLY A 144 -16.79 4.19 -4.62
N PRO A 145 -17.52 3.21 -5.19
CA PRO A 145 -18.34 3.47 -6.36
C PRO A 145 -19.15 4.75 -6.09
N ARG A 146 -19.02 5.73 -6.97
CA ARG A 146 -20.00 6.81 -7.02
C ARG A 146 -21.28 6.16 -7.54
N ASP A 147 -22.31 6.13 -6.70
CA ASP A 147 -23.69 6.00 -7.18
C ASP A 147 -24.02 7.15 -8.13
#